data_AF-A0A1G8K2S3-F1
#
_entry.id   AF-A0A1G8K2S3-F1
#
_cell.length_a   1.000
_cell.length_b   1.000
_cell.length_c   1.000
_cell.angle_alpha   90.00
_cell.angle_beta   90.00
_cell.angle_gamma   90.00
#
_symmetry.space_group_name_H-M   'P 1'
#
loop_
_entity.id
_entity.type
_entity.pdbx_description
1 polymer ?
#
loop_
_entity_poly.entity_id
_entity_poly.type
_entity_poly.pdbx_seq_one_letter_code
_entity_poly.pdbx_strand_id
1 'polypeptide(L)'
;MNESLLKEHIKKYNEKFNSSPEIVSEDLLEQDKRIKYYRSWTKDKILEMTREDLYEFFSKLWAMVIWGNKKYAVDKIIDGNGIDKLKSRIAEFLWSERDIEKRWDKFRKDMKGFGPAIMSELLCHFHPDKYIIWNSKTLTGLNYLGLDDLPKYNYQLDGKKYKEICQIEQKIAEFLERGSELKDVNLLTVNYFIWDELQIKTAVETDTPEDDEELAKITEEDKRGFVHDEIKEKLAEIGEWLGFKTYTETRVASGSVVDTVWESTVGNMGRIIYVFEVQTKGSIDSLSMNLLKSLNNPAVQGVIAVSDPKQLEKIKKNVADISTLENKLKFWNYTEVLDNHERLARVNESINKLGLVPEGF
;
A
#
# COMPACT_ATOMS: atom_id res chain seq x y z
N MET A 1 -15.70 -0.33 -19.12
CA MET A 1 -15.45 1.12 -19.20
C MET A 1 -16.56 1.79 -20.00
N ASN A 2 -17.25 2.75 -19.37
CA ASN A 2 -18.31 3.56 -19.94
C ASN A 2 -17.71 4.73 -20.74
N GLU A 3 -17.56 4.55 -22.05
CA GLU A 3 -16.96 5.57 -22.93
C GLU A 3 -17.82 6.84 -23.06
N SER A 4 -19.14 6.73 -22.95
CA SER A 4 -20.02 7.89 -23.01
C SER A 4 -19.79 8.81 -21.82
N LEU A 5 -19.67 8.21 -20.63
CA LEU A 5 -19.36 8.94 -19.40
C LEU A 5 -17.97 9.57 -19.46
N LEU A 6 -16.98 8.83 -19.95
CA LEU A 6 -15.62 9.35 -20.12
C LEU A 6 -15.61 10.59 -21.04
N LYS A 7 -16.28 10.54 -22.20
CA LYS A 7 -16.37 11.68 -23.13
C LYS A 7 -17.06 12.89 -22.50
N GLU A 8 -18.07 12.69 -21.66
CA GLU A 8 -18.72 13.77 -20.93
C GLU A 8 -17.74 14.49 -20.00
N HIS A 9 -16.94 13.74 -19.23
CA HIS A 9 -15.95 14.30 -18.32
C HIS A 9 -14.77 14.95 -19.05
N ILE A 10 -14.35 14.42 -20.20
CA ILE A 10 -13.34 15.08 -21.04
C ILE A 10 -13.86 16.45 -21.52
N LYS A 11 -15.15 16.54 -21.89
CA LYS A 11 -15.75 17.82 -22.26
C LYS A 11 -15.75 18.81 -21.10
N LYS A 12 -16.12 18.37 -19.89
CA LYS A 12 -16.07 19.21 -18.67
C LYS A 12 -14.65 19.67 -18.38
N TYR A 13 -13.68 18.78 -18.51
CA TYR A 13 -12.27 19.10 -18.32
C TYR A 13 -11.79 20.19 -19.29
N ASN A 14 -12.23 20.16 -20.57
CA ASN A 14 -11.93 21.23 -21.53
C ASN A 14 -12.64 22.55 -21.19
N GLU A 15 -13.89 22.50 -20.71
CA GLU A 15 -14.62 23.69 -20.25
C GLU A 15 -13.89 24.34 -19.06
N LYS A 16 -13.34 23.53 -18.16
CA LYS A 16 -12.48 23.98 -17.07
C LYS A 16 -11.15 24.55 -17.56
N PHE A 17 -10.49 23.88 -18.50
CA PHE A 17 -9.26 24.38 -19.13
C PHE A 17 -9.44 25.78 -19.71
N ASN A 18 -10.55 25.99 -20.41
CA ASN A 18 -10.88 27.28 -21.02
C ASN A 18 -11.29 28.36 -20.02
N SER A 19 -11.92 27.98 -18.90
CA SER A 19 -12.40 28.95 -17.89
C SER A 19 -11.38 29.24 -16.79
N SER A 20 -10.45 28.32 -16.50
CA SER A 20 -9.41 28.42 -15.47
C SER A 20 -8.05 27.93 -15.99
N PRO A 21 -7.49 28.55 -17.05
CA PRO A 21 -6.26 28.07 -17.68
C PRO A 21 -5.04 28.11 -16.75
N GLU A 22 -5.04 29.01 -15.76
CA GLU A 22 -3.95 29.16 -14.79
C GLU A 22 -3.78 27.89 -13.93
N ILE A 23 -4.88 27.34 -13.41
CA ILE A 23 -4.87 26.13 -12.57
C ILE A 23 -4.36 24.94 -13.37
N VAL A 24 -4.88 24.74 -14.59
CA VAL A 24 -4.42 23.60 -15.41
C VAL A 24 -2.97 23.78 -15.86
N SER A 25 -2.54 25.02 -16.09
CA SER A 25 -1.14 25.31 -16.35
C SER A 25 -0.25 24.99 -15.15
N GLU A 26 -0.69 25.24 -13.91
CA GLU A 26 0.05 24.86 -12.70
C GLU A 26 0.19 23.34 -12.57
N ASP A 27 -0.89 22.60 -12.84
CA ASP A 27 -0.87 21.13 -12.82
C ASP A 27 0.09 20.56 -13.87
N LEU A 28 0.06 21.08 -15.11
CA LEU A 28 0.97 20.68 -16.17
C LEU A 28 2.44 21.02 -15.83
N LEU A 29 2.68 22.17 -15.19
CA LEU A 29 4.01 22.53 -14.70
C LEU A 29 4.49 21.61 -13.58
N GLU A 30 3.61 21.20 -12.66
CA GLU A 30 3.95 20.23 -11.61
C GLU A 30 4.27 18.86 -12.23
N GLN A 31 3.50 18.38 -13.20
CA GLN A 31 3.78 17.15 -13.95
C GLN A 31 5.19 17.17 -14.56
N ASP A 32 5.53 18.22 -15.29
CA ASP A 32 6.85 18.37 -15.92
C ASP A 32 7.97 18.45 -14.88
N LYS A 33 7.78 19.19 -13.78
CA LYS A 33 8.75 19.24 -12.67
C LYS A 33 8.98 17.86 -12.06
N ARG A 34 7.93 17.06 -11.86
CA ARG A 34 8.02 15.70 -11.31
C ARG A 34 8.80 14.78 -12.23
N ILE A 35 8.42 14.73 -13.51
CA ILE A 35 9.09 13.92 -14.52
C ILE A 35 10.57 14.33 -14.60
N LYS A 36 10.87 15.62 -14.67
CA LYS A 36 12.26 16.12 -14.71
C LYS A 36 13.04 15.76 -13.46
N TYR A 37 12.44 15.93 -12.28
CA TYR A 37 13.07 15.57 -11.01
C TYR A 37 13.45 14.09 -10.99
N TYR A 38 12.49 13.19 -11.22
CA TYR A 38 12.74 11.76 -11.13
C TYR A 38 13.65 11.25 -12.24
N ARG A 39 13.47 11.70 -13.48
CA ARG A 39 14.36 11.33 -14.59
C ARG A 39 15.79 11.87 -14.43
N SER A 40 16.03 12.87 -13.58
CA SER A 40 17.38 13.34 -13.26
C SER A 40 18.21 12.31 -12.47
N TRP A 41 17.55 11.34 -11.82
CA TRP A 41 18.15 10.19 -11.15
C TRP A 41 18.38 9.07 -12.16
N THR A 42 19.47 9.16 -12.90
CA THR A 42 19.86 8.11 -13.86
C THR A 42 20.12 6.78 -13.16
N LYS A 43 20.12 5.68 -13.92
CA LYS A 43 20.44 4.34 -13.40
C LYS A 43 21.74 4.34 -12.58
N ASP A 44 22.80 4.98 -13.09
CA ASP A 44 24.09 5.04 -12.41
C ASP A 44 24.01 5.84 -11.10
N LYS A 45 23.32 6.99 -11.10
CA LYS A 45 23.08 7.76 -9.87
C LYS A 45 22.33 6.95 -8.82
N ILE A 46 21.31 6.17 -9.20
CA ILE A 46 20.58 5.32 -8.26
C ILE A 46 21.50 4.27 -7.63
N LEU A 47 22.39 3.66 -8.41
CA LEU A 47 23.35 2.68 -7.90
C LEU A 47 24.38 3.29 -6.93
N GLU A 48 24.63 4.59 -7.02
CA GLU A 48 25.59 5.32 -6.18
C GLU A 48 24.95 6.05 -4.99
N MET A 49 23.62 6.04 -4.83
CA MET A 49 22.90 6.82 -3.81
C MET A 49 23.44 6.65 -2.38
N THR A 50 23.44 7.69 -1.59
CA THR A 50 23.65 7.59 -0.13
C THR A 50 22.30 7.35 0.58
N ARG A 51 22.31 7.24 1.92
CA ARG A 51 21.05 7.21 2.67
C ARG A 51 20.30 8.53 2.50
N GLU A 52 21.05 9.63 2.44
CA GLU A 52 20.56 10.98 2.25
C GLU A 52 19.94 11.13 0.86
N ASP A 53 20.57 10.61 -0.19
CA ASP A 53 20.00 10.63 -1.54
C ASP A 53 18.72 9.80 -1.63
N LEU A 54 18.66 8.64 -0.95
CA LEU A 54 17.43 7.83 -0.88
C LEU A 54 16.30 8.56 -0.16
N TYR A 55 16.62 9.30 0.91
CA TYR A 55 15.66 10.18 1.57
C TYR A 55 15.16 11.27 0.62
N GLU A 56 16.05 11.96 -0.08
CA GLU A 56 15.64 12.99 -1.04
C GLU A 56 14.74 12.41 -2.14
N PHE A 57 15.15 11.28 -2.71
CA PHE A 57 14.45 10.57 -3.78
C PHE A 57 13.03 10.16 -3.37
N PHE A 58 12.88 9.51 -2.22
CA PHE A 58 11.58 9.00 -1.77
C PHE A 58 10.70 10.06 -1.14
N SER A 59 11.24 10.99 -0.35
CA SER A 59 10.45 11.97 0.41
C SER A 59 9.56 12.88 -0.44
N LYS A 60 9.85 12.99 -1.74
CA LYS A 60 9.03 13.73 -2.69
C LYS A 60 7.84 12.94 -3.21
N LEU A 61 7.81 11.61 -3.12
CA LEU A 61 6.68 10.81 -3.63
C LEU A 61 5.37 11.22 -2.96
N TRP A 62 4.29 11.26 -3.71
CA TRP A 62 2.95 11.49 -3.18
C TRP A 62 2.53 10.36 -2.23
N ALA A 63 2.94 9.13 -2.51
CA ALA A 63 2.72 8.00 -1.60
C ALA A 63 3.36 8.21 -0.21
N MET A 64 4.32 9.13 -0.06
CA MET A 64 4.96 9.43 1.23
C MET A 64 4.21 10.48 2.07
N VAL A 65 3.11 11.07 1.57
CA VAL A 65 2.32 12.07 2.31
C VAL A 65 1.64 11.49 3.54
N ILE A 66 1.37 10.19 3.56
CA ILE A 66 0.84 9.46 4.72
C ILE A 66 1.80 9.49 5.93
N TRP A 67 3.09 9.73 5.70
CA TRP A 67 4.11 9.77 6.74
C TRP A 67 4.40 11.21 7.17
N GLY A 68 4.07 11.55 8.42
CA GLY A 68 4.45 12.84 9.00
C GLY A 68 5.97 12.95 9.15
N ASN A 69 6.61 11.90 9.67
CA ASN A 69 8.07 11.76 9.63
C ASN A 69 8.48 10.88 8.44
N LYS A 70 8.71 11.51 7.28
CA LYS A 70 9.18 10.82 6.07
C LYS A 70 10.56 10.20 6.24
N LYS A 71 11.43 10.80 7.07
CA LYS A 71 12.79 10.30 7.29
C LYS A 71 12.76 8.93 7.98
N TYR A 72 11.97 8.81 9.04
CA TYR A 72 11.69 7.55 9.70
C TYR A 72 11.21 6.48 8.72
N ALA A 73 10.23 6.82 7.87
CA ALA A 73 9.69 5.87 6.89
C ALA A 73 10.75 5.40 5.88
N VAL A 74 11.58 6.32 5.35
CA VAL A 74 12.67 5.96 4.44
C VAL A 74 13.75 5.15 5.13
N ASP A 75 14.17 5.53 6.34
CA ASP A 75 15.17 4.80 7.12
C ASP A 75 14.70 3.36 7.40
N LYS A 76 13.40 3.16 7.69
CA LYS A 76 12.78 1.82 7.82
C LYS A 76 12.85 1.00 6.53
N ILE A 77 12.60 1.61 5.37
CA ILE A 77 12.75 0.96 4.06
C ILE A 77 14.22 0.56 3.83
N ILE A 78 15.16 1.44 4.16
CA ILE A 78 16.60 1.18 4.00
C ILE A 78 17.03 0.04 4.91
N ASP A 79 16.69 0.10 6.19
CA ASP A 79 17.12 -0.88 7.20
C ASP A 79 16.47 -2.25 6.97
N GLY A 80 15.22 -2.29 6.50
CA GLY A 80 14.51 -3.53 6.18
C GLY A 80 15.05 -4.28 4.95
N ASN A 81 15.76 -3.60 4.06
CA ASN A 81 16.23 -4.17 2.79
C ASN A 81 17.76 -4.25 2.66
N GLY A 82 18.49 -3.36 3.34
CA GLY A 82 19.90 -3.10 3.08
C GLY A 82 20.09 -2.18 1.87
N ILE A 83 20.95 -1.18 2.02
CA ILE A 83 21.11 -0.09 1.04
C ILE A 83 21.55 -0.58 -0.35
N ASP A 84 22.49 -1.51 -0.45
CA ASP A 84 23.00 -1.99 -1.75
C ASP A 84 21.96 -2.82 -2.51
N LYS A 85 21.22 -3.67 -1.79
CA LYS A 85 20.12 -4.43 -2.37
C LYS A 85 19.02 -3.49 -2.85
N LEU A 86 18.68 -2.49 -2.05
CA LEU A 86 17.64 -1.50 -2.38
C LEU A 86 17.93 -0.78 -3.69
N LYS A 87 19.12 -0.18 -3.83
CA LYS A 87 19.51 0.52 -5.06
C LYS A 87 19.51 -0.37 -6.29
N SER A 88 20.12 -1.55 -6.18
CA SER A 88 20.22 -2.49 -7.29
C SER A 88 18.85 -2.98 -7.75
N ARG A 89 17.91 -3.21 -6.81
CA ARG A 89 16.54 -3.61 -7.13
C ARG A 89 15.71 -2.47 -7.70
N ILE A 90 15.86 -1.23 -7.24
CA ILE A 90 15.20 -0.07 -7.86
C ILE A 90 15.70 0.11 -9.30
N ALA A 91 17.02 0.03 -9.51
CA ALA A 91 17.61 0.15 -10.84
C ALA A 91 17.14 -0.97 -11.80
N GLU A 92 17.09 -2.23 -11.34
CA GLU A 92 16.51 -3.33 -12.12
C GLU A 92 15.02 -3.08 -12.40
N PHE A 93 14.27 -2.65 -11.39
CA PHE A 93 12.83 -2.43 -11.50
C PHE A 93 12.48 -1.34 -12.48
N LEU A 94 13.27 -0.27 -12.59
CA LEU A 94 12.98 0.88 -13.45
C LEU A 94 13.54 0.75 -14.88
N TRP A 95 14.69 0.09 -15.09
CA TRP A 95 15.37 0.04 -16.41
C TRP A 95 15.47 -1.35 -17.05
N SER A 96 15.03 -2.41 -16.39
CA SER A 96 15.07 -3.74 -17.01
C SER A 96 14.16 -3.82 -18.25
N GLU A 97 14.66 -4.43 -19.32
CA GLU A 97 13.90 -4.70 -20.54
C GLU A 97 12.92 -5.89 -20.40
N ARG A 98 12.92 -6.57 -19.24
CA ARG A 98 11.94 -7.61 -18.96
C ARG A 98 10.53 -7.03 -18.95
N ASP A 99 9.55 -7.90 -19.23
CA ASP A 99 8.13 -7.54 -19.15
C ASP A 99 7.78 -6.97 -17.77
N ILE A 100 6.90 -5.97 -17.75
CA ILE A 100 6.49 -5.29 -16.52
C ILE A 100 5.83 -6.25 -15.52
N GLU A 101 5.12 -7.27 -16.01
CA GLU A 101 4.51 -8.29 -15.16
C GLU A 101 5.57 -8.96 -14.27
N LYS A 102 6.67 -9.41 -14.90
CA LYS A 102 7.77 -10.08 -14.20
C LYS A 102 8.56 -9.12 -13.31
N ARG A 103 8.74 -7.87 -13.73
CA ARG A 103 9.44 -6.85 -12.95
C ARG A 103 8.67 -6.50 -11.69
N TRP A 104 7.36 -6.32 -11.82
CA TRP A 104 6.44 -6.01 -10.72
C TRP A 104 6.45 -7.10 -9.66
N ASP A 105 6.16 -8.35 -10.04
CA ASP A 105 6.07 -9.46 -9.09
C ASP A 105 7.41 -9.74 -8.41
N LYS A 106 8.51 -9.67 -9.18
CA LYS A 106 9.86 -9.84 -8.64
C LYS A 106 10.20 -8.76 -7.63
N PHE A 107 9.96 -7.49 -7.95
CA PHE A 107 10.28 -6.38 -7.06
C PHE A 107 9.46 -6.48 -5.77
N ARG A 108 8.15 -6.69 -5.90
CA ARG A 108 7.23 -6.84 -4.77
C ARG A 108 7.61 -7.99 -3.84
N LYS A 109 8.05 -9.12 -4.39
CA LYS A 109 8.52 -10.27 -3.60
C LYS A 109 9.85 -10.00 -2.90
N ASP A 110 10.76 -9.28 -3.55
CA ASP A 110 12.13 -9.09 -3.08
C ASP A 110 12.27 -7.92 -2.09
N MET A 111 11.35 -6.97 -2.07
CA MET A 111 11.50 -5.67 -1.40
C MET A 111 10.41 -5.40 -0.36
N LYS A 112 10.82 -5.10 0.89
CA LYS A 112 9.93 -4.74 2.00
C LYS A 112 9.61 -3.24 1.99
N GLY A 113 8.39 -2.85 2.38
CA GLY A 113 7.98 -1.44 2.49
C GLY A 113 7.62 -0.77 1.16
N PHE A 114 7.36 -1.54 0.11
CA PHE A 114 6.95 -1.05 -1.20
C PHE A 114 5.55 -1.54 -1.56
N GLY A 115 4.54 -0.74 -1.21
CA GLY A 115 3.18 -0.94 -1.68
C GLY A 115 3.01 -0.56 -3.16
N PRO A 116 1.92 -1.00 -3.80
CA PRO A 116 1.54 -0.60 -5.16
C PRO A 116 1.66 0.89 -5.46
N ALA A 117 1.27 1.76 -4.52
CA ALA A 117 1.32 3.20 -4.71
C ALA A 117 2.75 3.70 -4.98
N ILE A 118 3.73 3.30 -4.15
CA ILE A 118 5.14 3.67 -4.34
C ILE A 118 5.67 3.07 -5.65
N MET A 119 5.42 1.79 -5.90
CA MET A 119 5.93 1.09 -7.08
C MET A 119 5.44 1.71 -8.38
N SER A 120 4.14 1.95 -8.48
CA SER A 120 3.49 2.52 -9.65
C SER A 120 3.84 4.00 -9.85
N GLU A 121 3.94 4.78 -8.76
CA GLU A 121 4.38 6.17 -8.82
C GLU A 121 5.82 6.30 -9.35
N LEU A 122 6.74 5.46 -8.86
CA LEU A 122 8.11 5.42 -9.39
C LEU A 122 8.12 5.07 -10.89
N LEU A 123 7.36 4.05 -11.30
CA LEU A 123 7.31 3.67 -12.72
C LEU A 123 6.75 4.80 -13.60
N CYS A 124 5.68 5.46 -13.16
CA CYS A 124 5.04 6.55 -13.89
C CYS A 124 5.95 7.76 -14.00
N HIS A 125 6.59 8.22 -12.92
CA HIS A 125 7.48 9.38 -12.98
C HIS A 125 8.68 9.18 -13.91
N PHE A 126 9.17 7.95 -14.06
CA PHE A 126 10.26 7.62 -14.99
C PHE A 126 9.75 7.37 -16.42
N HIS A 127 8.64 6.67 -16.59
CA HIS A 127 8.08 6.24 -17.88
C HIS A 127 6.56 6.52 -17.95
N PRO A 128 6.15 7.80 -17.94
CA PRO A 128 4.75 8.20 -17.88
C PRO A 128 3.97 7.80 -19.14
N ASP A 129 4.66 7.52 -20.24
CA ASP A 129 4.03 7.05 -21.49
C ASP A 129 3.61 5.57 -21.43
N LYS A 130 4.02 4.84 -20.37
CA LYS A 130 3.90 3.37 -20.28
C LYS A 130 3.23 2.88 -19.01
N TYR A 131 3.42 3.57 -17.90
CA TYR A 131 3.00 3.09 -16.59
C TYR A 131 2.14 4.10 -15.85
N ILE A 132 1.09 3.59 -15.21
CA ILE A 132 0.14 4.37 -14.41
C ILE A 132 0.63 4.54 -12.97
N ILE A 133 0.00 5.46 -12.26
CA ILE A 133 0.01 5.51 -10.79
C ILE A 133 -1.23 4.76 -10.29
N TRP A 134 -1.06 3.81 -9.39
CA TRP A 134 -2.14 3.05 -8.78
C TRP A 134 -2.32 3.43 -7.31
N ASN A 135 -3.49 3.98 -6.97
CA ASN A 135 -3.89 4.34 -5.62
C ASN A 135 -5.42 4.34 -5.49
N SER A 136 -5.95 4.66 -4.30
CA SER A 136 -7.39 4.73 -4.06
C SER A 136 -8.13 5.70 -4.99
N LYS A 137 -7.48 6.79 -5.42
CA LYS A 137 -8.07 7.78 -6.35
C LYS A 137 -8.25 7.21 -7.75
N THR A 138 -7.28 6.39 -8.18
CA THR A 138 -7.31 5.66 -9.45
C THR A 138 -8.42 4.61 -9.42
N LEU A 139 -8.47 3.82 -8.33
CA LEU A 139 -9.54 2.85 -8.09
C LEU A 139 -10.93 3.50 -8.14
N THR A 140 -11.15 4.60 -7.39
CA THR A 140 -12.43 5.33 -7.39
C THR A 140 -12.81 5.80 -8.81
N GLY A 141 -11.86 6.40 -9.54
CA GLY A 141 -12.13 6.91 -10.89
C GLY A 141 -12.49 5.81 -11.88
N LEU A 142 -11.75 4.69 -11.87
CA LEU A 142 -12.03 3.57 -12.77
C LEU A 142 -13.33 2.84 -12.41
N ASN A 143 -13.64 2.67 -11.11
CA ASN A 143 -14.93 2.16 -10.66
C ASN A 143 -16.07 3.04 -11.16
N TYR A 144 -15.93 4.36 -11.04
CA TYR A 144 -16.93 5.31 -11.52
C TYR A 144 -17.13 5.23 -13.04
N LEU A 145 -16.07 4.94 -13.81
CA LEU A 145 -16.16 4.63 -15.23
C LEU A 145 -16.74 3.23 -15.53
N GLY A 146 -17.24 2.49 -14.55
CA GLY A 146 -17.84 1.17 -14.74
C GLY A 146 -16.84 0.13 -15.24
N LEU A 147 -15.66 0.09 -14.61
CA LEU A 147 -14.78 -1.06 -14.71
C LEU A 147 -15.03 -1.99 -13.52
N ASP A 148 -15.18 -3.28 -13.83
CA ASP A 148 -15.31 -4.34 -12.85
C ASP A 148 -13.95 -5.01 -12.59
N ASP A 149 -13.89 -5.86 -11.55
CA ASP A 149 -12.69 -6.65 -11.22
C ASP A 149 -11.45 -5.77 -10.95
N LEU A 150 -11.61 -4.64 -10.26
CA LEU A 150 -10.49 -3.79 -9.89
C LEU A 150 -9.89 -4.21 -8.53
N PRO A 151 -8.55 -4.18 -8.38
CA PRO A 151 -7.89 -4.50 -7.11
C PRO A 151 -8.30 -3.54 -6.00
N LYS A 152 -8.98 -4.04 -4.98
CA LYS A 152 -9.31 -3.28 -3.78
C LYS A 152 -8.17 -3.30 -2.77
N TYR A 153 -7.47 -4.42 -2.67
CA TYR A 153 -6.35 -4.65 -1.76
C TYR A 153 -5.05 -4.91 -2.53
N ASN A 154 -3.90 -4.75 -1.89
CA ASN A 154 -2.63 -4.80 -2.63
C ASN A 154 -2.39 -6.20 -3.19
N TYR A 155 -2.70 -7.28 -2.47
CA TYR A 155 -2.50 -8.67 -2.92
C TYR A 155 -3.24 -9.02 -4.22
N GLN A 156 -4.28 -8.27 -4.59
CA GLN A 156 -5.00 -8.45 -5.87
C GLN A 156 -4.26 -7.83 -7.06
N LEU A 157 -3.33 -6.89 -6.82
CA LEU A 157 -2.57 -6.23 -7.87
C LEU A 157 -1.22 -6.93 -8.11
N ASP A 158 -1.27 -8.06 -8.79
CA ASP A 158 -0.09 -8.71 -9.37
C ASP A 158 0.38 -7.99 -10.65
N GLY A 159 1.51 -8.42 -11.19
CA GLY A 159 2.11 -7.80 -12.36
C GLY A 159 1.24 -7.90 -13.61
N LYS A 160 0.44 -8.96 -13.73
CA LYS A 160 -0.48 -9.15 -14.86
C LYS A 160 -1.62 -8.15 -14.76
N LYS A 161 -2.22 -8.01 -13.57
CA LYS A 161 -3.28 -7.06 -13.32
C LYS A 161 -2.80 -5.62 -13.44
N TYR A 162 -1.60 -5.30 -12.94
CA TYR A 162 -0.99 -3.98 -13.13
C TYR A 162 -0.82 -3.63 -14.62
N LYS A 163 -0.34 -4.59 -15.43
CA LYS A 163 -0.20 -4.41 -16.88
C LYS A 163 -1.54 -4.22 -17.58
N GLU A 164 -2.56 -4.98 -17.19
CA GLU A 164 -3.93 -4.84 -17.70
C GLU A 164 -4.49 -3.44 -17.44
N ILE A 165 -4.31 -2.91 -16.23
CA ILE A 165 -4.78 -1.57 -15.87
C ILE A 165 -3.99 -0.50 -16.63
N CYS A 166 -2.68 -0.68 -16.83
CA CYS A 166 -1.90 0.21 -17.71
C CYS A 166 -2.50 0.29 -19.12
N GLN A 167 -2.92 -0.85 -19.69
CA GLN A 167 -3.55 -0.89 -21.02
C GLN A 167 -4.94 -0.21 -21.02
N ILE A 168 -5.68 -0.29 -19.92
CA ILE A 168 -6.96 0.40 -19.76
C ILE A 168 -6.74 1.92 -19.75
N GLU A 169 -5.83 2.43 -18.93
CA GLU A 169 -5.58 3.87 -18.86
C GLU A 169 -4.90 4.41 -20.12
N GLN A 170 -4.16 3.58 -20.88
CA GLN A 170 -3.69 3.95 -22.21
C GLN A 170 -4.86 4.30 -23.13
N LYS A 171 -5.98 3.56 -23.05
CA LYS A 171 -7.18 3.90 -23.83
C LYS A 171 -7.77 5.23 -23.35
N ILE A 172 -7.75 5.51 -22.06
CA ILE A 172 -8.19 6.80 -21.51
C ILE A 172 -7.30 7.93 -22.05
N ALA A 173 -5.98 7.73 -22.11
CA ALA A 173 -5.05 8.67 -22.73
C ALA A 173 -5.41 8.93 -24.20
N GLU A 174 -5.73 7.89 -24.99
CA GLU A 174 -6.17 8.06 -26.38
C GLU A 174 -7.48 8.86 -26.49
N PHE A 175 -8.43 8.68 -25.56
CA PHE A 175 -9.65 9.48 -25.52
C PHE A 175 -9.36 10.94 -25.18
N LEU A 176 -8.48 11.20 -24.22
CA LEU A 176 -8.05 12.54 -23.85
C LEU A 176 -7.30 13.22 -25.00
N GLU A 177 -6.37 12.54 -25.66
CA GLU A 177 -5.60 13.10 -26.78
C GLU A 177 -6.51 13.50 -27.95
N ARG A 178 -7.54 12.71 -28.25
CA ARG A 178 -8.50 13.02 -29.33
C ARG A 178 -9.56 14.05 -28.92
N GLY A 179 -9.87 14.12 -27.63
CA GLY A 179 -11.03 14.83 -27.11
C GLY A 179 -10.70 16.11 -26.37
N SER A 180 -9.44 16.36 -26.02
CA SER A 180 -8.99 17.52 -25.24
C SER A 180 -8.04 18.43 -26.02
N GLU A 181 -7.83 19.63 -25.49
CA GLU A 181 -6.86 20.60 -26.02
C GLU A 181 -5.43 20.37 -25.50
N LEU A 182 -5.24 19.35 -24.66
CA LEU A 182 -3.95 19.02 -24.08
C LEU A 182 -2.97 18.50 -25.15
N LYS A 183 -1.70 18.84 -24.96
CA LYS A 183 -0.58 18.31 -25.74
C LYS A 183 0.19 17.29 -24.90
N ASP A 184 0.85 16.36 -25.59
CA ASP A 184 1.76 15.39 -24.98
C ASP A 184 1.09 14.56 -23.86
N VAL A 185 -0.16 14.14 -24.09
CA VAL A 185 -0.96 13.35 -23.14
C VAL A 185 -0.24 12.03 -22.84
N ASN A 186 0.07 11.83 -21.56
CA ASN A 186 0.66 10.61 -21.03
C ASN A 186 -0.14 10.11 -19.81
N LEU A 187 0.27 9.01 -19.19
CA LEU A 187 -0.48 8.41 -18.08
C LEU A 187 -0.38 9.21 -16.78
N LEU A 188 0.61 10.10 -16.63
CA LEU A 188 0.60 11.08 -15.53
C LEU A 188 -0.49 12.13 -15.77
N THR A 189 -0.68 12.58 -17.01
CA THR A 189 -1.79 13.45 -17.39
C THR A 189 -3.15 12.78 -17.14
N VAL A 190 -3.28 11.49 -17.49
CA VAL A 190 -4.48 10.70 -17.15
C VAL A 190 -4.71 10.67 -15.64
N ASN A 191 -3.66 10.50 -14.83
CA ASN A 191 -3.80 10.50 -13.37
C ASN A 191 -4.35 11.82 -12.82
N TYR A 192 -3.87 12.97 -13.32
CA TYR A 192 -4.43 14.28 -12.96
C TYR A 192 -5.89 14.41 -13.38
N PHE A 193 -6.24 13.99 -14.61
CA PHE A 193 -7.62 14.00 -15.08
C PHE A 193 -8.54 13.14 -14.20
N ILE A 194 -8.11 11.93 -13.84
CA ILE A 194 -8.85 11.06 -12.91
C ILE A 194 -9.06 11.78 -11.58
N TRP A 195 -8.01 12.40 -11.03
CA TRP A 195 -8.05 13.08 -9.75
C TRP A 195 -8.97 14.31 -9.75
N ASP A 196 -9.08 14.99 -10.87
CA ASP A 196 -9.86 16.22 -10.98
C ASP A 196 -11.34 15.94 -11.29
N GLU A 197 -11.62 15.06 -12.25
CA GLU A 197 -12.97 14.89 -12.81
C GLU A 197 -13.70 13.64 -12.31
N LEU A 198 -12.96 12.60 -11.93
CA LEU A 198 -13.54 11.26 -11.72
C LEU A 198 -13.64 10.85 -10.25
N GLN A 199 -13.49 11.79 -9.31
CA GLN A 199 -13.52 11.50 -7.86
C GLN A 199 -14.95 11.45 -7.30
N ILE A 200 -15.84 10.76 -8.00
CA ILE A 200 -17.24 10.57 -7.61
C ILE A 200 -17.37 9.22 -6.90
N LYS A 201 -17.72 9.26 -5.62
CA LYS A 201 -17.94 8.05 -4.82
C LYS A 201 -19.19 7.33 -5.29
N THR A 202 -19.03 6.13 -5.83
CA THR A 202 -20.12 5.19 -6.07
C THR A 202 -20.48 4.46 -4.77
N ALA A 203 -21.75 4.10 -4.57
CA ALA A 203 -22.24 3.44 -3.35
C ALA A 203 -21.62 2.05 -3.04
N VAL A 204 -20.68 1.58 -3.87
CA VAL A 204 -20.04 0.25 -3.81
C VAL A 204 -18.80 0.23 -2.88
N GLU A 205 -18.43 1.36 -2.25
CA GLU A 205 -17.20 1.47 -1.45
C GLU A 205 -17.21 0.74 -0.08
N THR A 206 -18.27 0.03 0.31
CA THR A 206 -18.29 -0.71 1.59
C THR A 206 -17.80 -2.14 1.42
N ASP A 207 -16.93 -2.62 2.31
CA ASP A 207 -16.57 -4.04 2.39
C ASP A 207 -17.82 -4.92 2.41
N THR A 208 -17.88 -5.84 1.46
CA THR A 208 -19.01 -6.76 1.33
C THR A 208 -18.58 -8.14 1.83
N PRO A 209 -19.55 -8.99 2.23
CA PRO A 209 -19.28 -10.41 2.46
C PRO A 209 -18.59 -11.13 1.27
N GLU A 210 -18.62 -10.53 0.07
CA GLU A 210 -17.95 -11.06 -1.12
C GLU A 210 -16.41 -10.97 -1.00
N ASP A 211 -15.88 -9.92 -0.37
CA ASP A 211 -14.44 -9.75 -0.15
C ASP A 211 -13.89 -10.87 0.76
N ASP A 212 -14.60 -11.17 1.86
CA ASP A 212 -14.28 -12.29 2.75
C ASP A 212 -14.32 -13.64 2.00
N GLU A 213 -15.28 -13.81 1.08
CA GLU A 213 -15.37 -15.02 0.27
C GLU A 213 -14.26 -15.16 -0.78
N GLU A 214 -13.88 -14.07 -1.44
CA GLU A 214 -12.83 -14.06 -2.46
C GLU A 214 -11.49 -14.49 -1.83
N LEU A 215 -11.12 -13.87 -0.71
CA LEU A 215 -9.92 -14.24 0.03
C LEU A 215 -9.95 -15.68 0.52
N ALA A 216 -11.09 -16.16 1.02
CA ALA A 216 -11.23 -17.56 1.46
C ALA A 216 -11.06 -18.56 0.32
N LYS A 217 -11.23 -18.14 -0.95
CA LYS A 217 -11.02 -18.97 -2.15
C LYS A 217 -9.56 -19.00 -2.61
N ILE A 218 -8.68 -18.15 -2.04
CA ILE A 218 -7.25 -18.14 -2.39
C ILE A 218 -6.59 -19.43 -1.87
N THR A 219 -6.32 -20.36 -2.78
CA THR A 219 -5.67 -21.64 -2.48
C THR A 219 -4.18 -21.66 -2.85
N GLU A 220 -3.76 -20.81 -3.79
CA GLU A 220 -2.37 -20.67 -4.22
C GLU A 220 -1.50 -20.23 -3.04
N GLU A 221 -0.44 -21.00 -2.76
CA GLU A 221 0.41 -20.79 -1.59
C GLU A 221 1.18 -19.46 -1.66
N ASP A 222 1.66 -19.09 -2.84
CA ASP A 222 2.33 -17.81 -3.08
C ASP A 222 1.39 -16.63 -2.79
N LYS A 223 0.14 -16.68 -3.27
CA LYS A 223 -0.86 -15.64 -3.00
C LYS A 223 -1.24 -15.56 -1.52
N ARG A 224 -1.40 -16.70 -0.84
CA ARG A 224 -1.62 -16.71 0.62
C ARG A 224 -0.45 -16.11 1.39
N GLY A 225 0.78 -16.29 0.89
CA GLY A 225 1.97 -15.60 1.39
C GLY A 225 1.87 -14.09 1.25
N PHE A 226 1.49 -13.58 0.07
CA PHE A 226 1.31 -12.15 -0.12
C PHE A 226 0.22 -11.54 0.76
N VAL A 227 -0.92 -12.22 0.92
CA VAL A 227 -1.97 -11.78 1.85
C VAL A 227 -1.43 -11.73 3.29
N HIS A 228 -0.71 -12.77 3.72
CA HIS A 228 -0.10 -12.81 5.05
C HIS A 228 0.80 -11.60 5.30
N ASP A 229 1.73 -11.35 4.37
CA ASP A 229 2.71 -10.28 4.49
C ASP A 229 2.03 -8.90 4.48
N GLU A 230 1.03 -8.69 3.62
CA GLU A 230 0.26 -7.44 3.59
C GLU A 230 -0.48 -7.18 4.91
N ILE A 231 -1.18 -8.18 5.45
CA ILE A 231 -1.89 -8.01 6.73
C ILE A 231 -0.92 -7.74 7.87
N LYS A 232 0.22 -8.44 7.91
CA LYS A 232 1.28 -8.23 8.90
C LYS A 232 1.84 -6.81 8.84
N GLU A 233 2.16 -6.32 7.65
CA GLU A 233 2.67 -4.96 7.43
C GLU A 233 1.63 -3.92 7.85
N LYS A 234 0.37 -4.07 7.44
CA LYS A 234 -0.72 -3.15 7.81
C LYS A 234 -0.99 -3.13 9.32
N LEU A 235 -0.91 -4.26 10.00
CA LEU A 235 -0.99 -4.31 11.46
C LEU A 235 0.14 -3.50 12.11
N ALA A 236 1.36 -3.60 11.60
CA ALA A 236 2.49 -2.83 12.12
C ALA A 236 2.30 -1.33 11.90
N GLU A 237 1.82 -0.91 10.72
CA GLU A 237 1.55 0.50 10.42
C GLU A 237 0.40 1.08 11.25
N ILE A 238 -0.70 0.34 11.44
CA ILE A 238 -1.79 0.74 12.34
C ILE A 238 -1.25 1.01 13.74
N GLY A 239 -0.43 0.09 14.28
CA GLY A 239 0.16 0.26 15.61
C GLY A 239 1.05 1.50 15.69
N GLU A 240 1.88 1.76 14.67
CA GLU A 240 2.72 2.96 14.61
C GLU A 240 1.89 4.24 14.63
N TRP A 241 0.83 4.29 13.82
CA TRP A 241 -0.06 5.46 13.75
C TRP A 241 -0.84 5.69 15.04
N LEU A 242 -1.12 4.63 15.80
CA LEU A 242 -1.73 4.72 17.13
C LEU A 242 -0.70 5.04 18.24
N GLY A 243 0.58 5.21 17.89
CA GLY A 243 1.64 5.60 18.81
C GLY A 243 2.34 4.43 19.52
N PHE A 244 2.12 3.20 19.08
CA PHE A 244 2.89 2.04 19.55
C PHE A 244 4.22 1.95 18.84
N LYS A 245 5.24 1.43 19.53
CA LYS A 245 6.40 0.83 18.86
C LYS A 245 5.95 -0.49 18.29
N THR A 246 6.23 -0.73 17.01
CA THR A 246 5.86 -2.00 16.37
C THR A 246 7.06 -2.75 15.85
N TYR A 247 6.94 -4.07 15.89
CA TYR A 247 7.97 -4.99 15.42
C TYR A 247 7.29 -6.10 14.66
N THR A 248 7.84 -6.47 13.51
CA THR A 248 7.38 -7.62 12.72
C THR A 248 8.34 -8.79 12.88
N GLU A 249 7.83 -10.01 12.73
CA GLU A 249 8.64 -11.25 12.76
C GLU A 249 9.50 -11.35 14.03
N THR A 250 8.89 -11.10 15.18
CA THR A 250 9.59 -10.94 16.46
C THR A 250 9.73 -12.26 17.20
N ARG A 251 10.95 -12.60 17.63
CA ARG A 251 11.18 -13.79 18.47
C ARG A 251 10.70 -13.54 19.90
N VAL A 252 9.70 -14.29 20.34
CA VAL A 252 9.10 -14.18 21.70
C VAL A 252 9.62 -15.24 22.66
N ALA A 253 10.06 -16.39 22.15
CA ALA A 253 10.64 -17.49 22.92
C ALA A 253 11.52 -18.37 22.03
N SER A 254 12.20 -19.37 22.63
CA SER A 254 12.98 -20.34 21.85
C SER A 254 12.09 -21.04 20.82
N GLY A 255 12.45 -20.86 19.54
CA GLY A 255 11.73 -21.43 18.40
C GLY A 255 10.35 -20.82 18.11
N SER A 256 9.98 -19.68 18.71
CA SER A 256 8.70 -19.02 18.42
C SER A 256 8.88 -17.58 17.99
N VAL A 257 8.40 -17.31 16.79
CA VAL A 257 8.38 -16.00 16.12
C VAL A 257 6.92 -15.66 15.88
N VAL A 258 6.53 -14.44 16.25
CA VAL A 258 5.18 -13.93 16.04
C VAL A 258 5.18 -12.85 14.97
N ASP A 259 4.04 -12.67 14.32
CA ASP A 259 3.96 -11.84 13.12
C ASP A 259 4.11 -10.35 13.40
N THR A 260 3.34 -9.82 14.36
CA THR A 260 3.40 -8.39 14.73
C THR A 260 3.27 -8.21 16.24
N VAL A 261 4.06 -7.29 16.79
CA VAL A 261 4.00 -6.89 18.20
C VAL A 261 3.75 -5.39 18.27
N TRP A 262 2.79 -4.98 19.09
CA TRP A 262 2.61 -3.57 19.49
C TRP A 262 3.07 -3.40 20.93
N GLU A 263 3.90 -2.39 21.16
CA GLU A 263 4.47 -2.10 22.46
C GLU A 263 4.30 -0.62 22.82
N SER A 264 3.83 -0.36 24.02
CA SER A 264 3.84 0.97 24.63
C SER A 264 4.57 0.94 25.97
N THR A 265 5.39 1.96 26.23
CA THR A 265 6.07 2.14 27.53
C THR A 265 5.30 3.14 28.36
N VAL A 266 4.94 2.75 29.59
CA VAL A 266 4.14 3.59 30.50
C VAL A 266 5.06 4.09 31.62
N GLY A 267 5.75 5.21 31.36
CA GLY A 267 6.67 5.85 32.32
C GLY A 267 7.68 4.86 32.91
N ASN A 268 7.82 4.87 34.24
CA ASN A 268 8.59 3.88 34.99
C ASN A 268 7.75 2.69 35.49
N MET A 269 6.47 2.62 35.11
CA MET A 269 5.52 1.60 35.61
C MET A 269 5.60 0.29 34.83
N GLY A 270 6.11 0.30 33.59
CA GLY A 270 6.36 -0.90 32.82
C GLY A 270 6.03 -0.77 31.33
N ARG A 271 5.80 -1.92 30.69
CA ARG A 271 5.50 -2.05 29.26
C ARG A 271 4.15 -2.74 29.09
N ILE A 272 3.40 -2.29 28.09
CA ILE A 272 2.16 -2.93 27.64
C ILE A 272 2.44 -3.51 26.25
N ILE A 273 2.21 -4.81 26.09
CA ILE A 273 2.47 -5.52 24.84
C ILE A 273 1.19 -6.20 24.34
N TYR A 274 0.91 -6.05 23.05
CA TYR A 274 -0.07 -6.82 22.29
C TYR A 274 0.65 -7.62 21.21
N VAL A 275 0.28 -8.89 21.05
CA VAL A 275 0.91 -9.79 20.09
C VAL A 275 -0.13 -10.28 19.10
N PHE A 276 0.19 -10.20 17.81
CA PHE A 276 -0.68 -10.56 16.71
C PHE A 276 -0.06 -11.72 15.91
N GLU A 277 -0.88 -12.71 15.60
CA GLU A 277 -0.54 -13.81 14.68
C GLU A 277 -1.56 -13.84 13.53
N VAL A 278 -1.07 -13.81 12.30
CA VAL A 278 -1.85 -13.76 11.05
C VAL A 278 -1.95 -15.17 10.47
N GLN A 279 -3.16 -15.73 10.43
CA GLN A 279 -3.40 -17.09 9.97
C GLN A 279 -3.99 -17.15 8.56
N THR A 280 -3.17 -17.03 7.52
CA THR A 280 -3.62 -17.30 6.13
C THR A 280 -3.14 -18.66 5.61
N LYS A 281 -2.11 -19.23 6.25
CA LYS A 281 -1.47 -20.49 5.90
C LYS A 281 -0.89 -21.16 7.16
N GLY A 282 -0.54 -22.45 7.07
CA GLY A 282 0.09 -23.19 8.17
C GLY A 282 -0.92 -23.80 9.16
N SER A 283 -0.39 -24.33 10.27
CA SER A 283 -1.18 -25.04 11.28
C SER A 283 -1.69 -24.10 12.38
N ILE A 284 -2.97 -24.28 12.76
CA ILE A 284 -3.58 -23.61 13.91
C ILE A 284 -2.82 -23.94 15.20
N ASP A 285 -2.28 -25.15 15.32
CA ASP A 285 -1.50 -25.54 16.51
C ASP A 285 -0.24 -24.70 16.65
N SER A 286 0.41 -24.37 15.54
CA SER A 286 1.60 -23.51 15.56
C SER A 286 1.26 -22.10 16.05
N LEU A 287 0.15 -21.55 15.53
CA LEU A 287 -0.39 -20.27 16.00
C LEU A 287 -0.70 -20.33 17.50
N SER A 288 -1.44 -21.33 17.95
CA SER A 288 -1.80 -21.48 19.37
C SER A 288 -0.55 -21.57 20.26
N MET A 289 0.47 -22.31 19.83
CA MET A 289 1.72 -22.45 20.56
C MET A 289 2.52 -21.13 20.62
N ASN A 290 2.56 -20.36 19.52
CA ASN A 290 3.22 -19.05 19.49
C ASN A 290 2.54 -18.06 20.43
N LEU A 291 1.20 -17.99 20.40
CA LEU A 291 0.42 -17.12 21.28
C LEU A 291 0.56 -17.53 22.75
N LEU A 292 0.51 -18.83 23.06
CA LEU A 292 0.73 -19.35 24.42
C LEU A 292 2.11 -18.98 24.97
N LYS A 293 3.17 -19.17 24.17
CA LYS A 293 4.53 -18.83 24.59
C LYS A 293 4.70 -17.32 24.81
N SER A 294 4.00 -16.49 24.03
CA SER A 294 4.03 -15.04 24.20
C SER A 294 3.47 -14.61 25.56
N LEU A 295 2.44 -15.30 26.06
CA LEU A 295 1.83 -15.02 27.36
C LEU A 295 2.75 -15.30 28.57
N ASN A 296 3.90 -15.95 28.37
CA ASN A 296 4.92 -16.09 29.42
C ASN A 296 5.59 -14.75 29.76
N ASN A 297 5.49 -13.75 28.89
CA ASN A 297 5.94 -12.39 29.19
C ASN A 297 4.83 -11.64 29.95
N PRO A 298 5.05 -11.22 31.23
CA PRO A 298 4.03 -10.54 32.03
C PRO A 298 3.56 -9.19 31.46
N ALA A 299 4.35 -8.56 30.59
CA ALA A 299 3.97 -7.32 29.91
C ALA A 299 2.92 -7.54 28.81
N VAL A 300 2.72 -8.79 28.35
CA VAL A 300 1.72 -9.13 27.33
C VAL A 300 0.32 -9.11 27.96
N GLN A 301 -0.46 -8.10 27.55
CA GLN A 301 -1.82 -7.88 28.02
C GLN A 301 -2.85 -8.62 27.15
N GLY A 302 -2.54 -8.87 25.88
CA GLY A 302 -3.43 -9.57 24.96
C GLY A 302 -2.68 -10.23 23.81
N VAL A 303 -3.24 -11.34 23.35
CA VAL A 303 -2.82 -12.06 22.15
C VAL A 303 -3.97 -12.04 21.16
N ILE A 304 -3.71 -11.81 19.88
CA ILE A 304 -4.71 -11.59 18.85
C ILE A 304 -4.45 -12.54 17.69
N ALA A 305 -5.44 -13.34 17.33
CA ALA A 305 -5.45 -14.10 16.08
C ALA A 305 -6.16 -13.29 14.98
N VAL A 306 -5.50 -13.14 13.84
CA VAL A 306 -5.99 -12.35 12.70
C VAL A 306 -6.17 -13.26 11.49
N SER A 307 -7.39 -13.36 10.95
CA SER A 307 -7.71 -14.31 9.87
C SER A 307 -9.07 -14.02 9.22
N ASP A 308 -9.45 -14.78 8.19
CA ASP A 308 -10.82 -14.78 7.66
C ASP A 308 -11.82 -15.33 8.68
N PRO A 309 -13.11 -14.96 8.59
CA PRO A 309 -14.14 -15.44 9.52
C PRO A 309 -14.21 -16.95 9.69
N LYS A 310 -14.04 -17.74 8.60
CA LYS A 310 -14.15 -19.21 8.66
C LYS A 310 -12.98 -19.81 9.44
N GLN A 311 -11.77 -19.30 9.26
CA GLN A 311 -10.60 -19.72 10.03
C GLN A 311 -10.67 -19.24 11.48
N LEU A 312 -11.12 -18.01 11.75
CA LEU A 312 -11.30 -17.54 13.12
C LEU A 312 -12.23 -18.47 13.92
N GLU A 313 -13.32 -18.95 13.31
CA GLU A 313 -14.21 -19.95 13.93
C GLU A 313 -13.51 -21.30 14.19
N LYS A 314 -12.62 -21.74 13.29
CA LYS A 314 -11.80 -22.94 13.54
C LYS A 314 -10.81 -22.72 14.69
N ILE A 315 -10.16 -21.56 14.74
CA ILE A 315 -9.21 -21.23 15.81
C ILE A 315 -9.95 -21.19 17.15
N LYS A 316 -11.11 -20.51 17.23
CA LYS A 316 -11.98 -20.47 18.42
C LYS A 316 -12.31 -21.87 18.95
N LYS A 317 -12.69 -22.80 18.07
CA LYS A 317 -13.00 -24.19 18.45
C LYS A 317 -11.77 -24.95 18.95
N ASN A 318 -10.63 -24.82 18.28
CA ASN A 318 -9.41 -25.54 18.65
C ASN A 318 -8.81 -25.04 19.98
N VAL A 319 -8.98 -23.75 20.30
CA VAL A 319 -8.43 -23.15 21.53
C VAL A 319 -9.42 -23.10 22.69
N ALA A 320 -10.65 -23.55 22.50
CA ALA A 320 -11.71 -23.52 23.52
C ALA A 320 -11.32 -24.27 24.79
N ASP A 321 -10.59 -25.38 24.66
CA ASP A 321 -10.15 -26.19 25.80
C ASP A 321 -8.84 -25.68 26.44
N ILE A 322 -8.28 -24.57 25.93
CA ILE A 322 -7.01 -23.99 26.41
C ILE A 322 -7.32 -22.82 27.35
N SER A 323 -7.52 -23.12 28.63
CA SER A 323 -7.90 -22.15 29.68
C SER A 323 -6.97 -20.94 29.80
N THR A 324 -5.70 -21.07 29.44
CA THR A 324 -4.72 -19.97 29.44
C THR A 324 -4.97 -18.93 28.34
N LEU A 325 -5.65 -19.30 27.26
CA LEU A 325 -6.00 -18.40 26.15
C LEU A 325 -7.40 -17.80 26.30
N GLU A 326 -8.32 -18.48 26.99
CA GLU A 326 -9.76 -18.19 27.03
C GLU A 326 -10.11 -16.70 27.23
N ASN A 327 -9.41 -16.02 28.15
CA ASN A 327 -9.69 -14.60 28.45
C ASN A 327 -8.76 -13.60 27.73
N LYS A 328 -7.60 -14.06 27.24
CA LYS A 328 -6.54 -13.21 26.69
C LYS A 328 -6.48 -13.21 25.16
N LEU A 329 -7.00 -14.26 24.52
CA LEU A 329 -7.08 -14.37 23.07
C LEU A 329 -8.24 -13.55 22.53
N LYS A 330 -7.93 -12.66 21.60
CA LYS A 330 -8.90 -11.89 20.81
C LYS A 330 -8.78 -12.29 19.34
N PHE A 331 -9.81 -11.96 18.58
CA PHE A 331 -9.93 -12.32 17.18
C PHE A 331 -10.18 -11.04 16.39
N TRP A 332 -9.52 -10.88 15.25
CA TRP A 332 -9.73 -9.75 14.36
C TRP A 332 -9.85 -10.24 12.92
N ASN A 333 -10.92 -9.86 12.23
CA ASN A 333 -11.05 -10.17 10.80
C ASN A 333 -10.00 -9.37 10.02
N TYR A 334 -9.26 -9.99 9.11
CA TYR A 334 -8.26 -9.25 8.33
C TYR A 334 -8.90 -8.22 7.38
N THR A 335 -10.17 -8.38 6.95
CA THR A 335 -10.83 -7.35 6.11
C THR A 335 -11.07 -6.09 6.92
N GLU A 336 -11.46 -6.24 8.20
CA GLU A 336 -11.52 -5.12 9.15
C GLU A 336 -10.14 -4.50 9.39
N VAL A 337 -9.06 -5.28 9.41
CA VAL A 337 -7.68 -4.74 9.48
C VAL A 337 -7.38 -3.89 8.25
N LEU A 338 -7.71 -4.39 7.05
CA LEU A 338 -7.48 -3.69 5.77
C LEU A 338 -8.25 -2.35 5.72
N ASP A 339 -9.53 -2.35 6.12
CA ASP A 339 -10.37 -1.15 6.16
C ASP A 339 -9.89 -0.14 7.20
N ASN A 340 -9.58 -0.59 8.42
CA ASN A 340 -9.06 0.29 9.47
C ASN A 340 -7.73 0.93 9.07
N HIS A 341 -6.86 0.17 8.39
CA HIS A 341 -5.63 0.70 7.81
C HIS A 341 -5.92 1.83 6.82
N GLU A 342 -6.83 1.62 5.86
CA GLU A 342 -7.17 2.63 4.86
C GLU A 342 -7.79 3.89 5.51
N ARG A 343 -8.65 3.73 6.51
CA ARG A 343 -9.24 4.86 7.23
C ARG A 343 -8.20 5.68 7.97
N LEU A 344 -7.29 5.02 8.69
CA LEU A 344 -6.20 5.70 9.39
C LEU A 344 -5.22 6.36 8.41
N ALA A 345 -4.96 5.74 7.26
CA ALA A 345 -4.17 6.34 6.20
C ALA A 345 -4.75 7.68 5.75
N ARG A 346 -6.07 7.72 5.45
CA ARG A 346 -6.77 8.94 5.05
C ARG A 346 -6.71 10.04 6.13
N VAL A 347 -6.85 9.66 7.40
CA VAL A 347 -6.73 10.59 8.53
C VAL A 347 -5.32 11.18 8.59
N ASN A 348 -4.28 10.33 8.54
CA ASN A 348 -2.88 10.76 8.58
C ASN A 348 -2.52 11.66 7.38
N GLU A 349 -2.91 11.28 6.16
CA GLU A 349 -2.70 12.12 4.98
C GLU A 349 -3.34 13.51 5.12
N SER A 350 -4.55 13.58 5.68
CA SER A 350 -5.23 14.85 5.91
C SER A 350 -4.53 15.71 6.96
N ILE A 351 -4.05 15.10 8.04
CA ILE A 351 -3.36 15.81 9.13
C ILE A 351 -1.96 16.27 8.69
N ASN A 352 -1.21 15.43 7.97
CA ASN A 352 0.14 15.75 7.54
C ASN A 352 0.19 16.93 6.57
N LYS A 353 -0.87 17.18 5.80
CA LYS A 353 -1.01 18.37 4.95
C LYS A 353 -0.94 19.69 5.73
N LEU A 354 -1.17 19.67 7.04
CA LEU A 354 -1.04 20.84 7.90
C LEU A 354 0.43 21.21 8.20
N GLY A 355 1.40 20.35 7.85
CA GLY A 355 2.82 20.65 8.04
C GLY A 355 3.25 20.73 9.51
N LEU A 356 2.60 19.97 10.40
CA LEU A 356 2.87 20.03 11.85
C LEU A 356 4.21 19.39 12.26
N VAL A 357 4.79 18.54 11.41
CA VAL A 357 6.09 17.90 11.62
C VAL A 357 7.10 18.50 10.63
N PRO A 358 8.23 19.06 11.10
CA PRO A 358 9.27 19.56 10.21
C PRO A 358 9.85 18.44 9.33
N GLU A 359 10.11 18.74 8.05
CA GLU A 359 10.78 17.78 7.16
C GLU A 359 12.23 17.52 7.63
N GLY A 360 12.59 16.25 7.82
CA GLY A 360 13.97 15.83 8.10
C GLY A 360 14.35 15.58 9.57
N PHE A 361 13.39 15.55 10.49
CA PHE A 361 13.63 15.19 11.89
C PHE A 361 13.80 13.69 12.16
#